data_AF-A0A8J7I8L6-F1
#
_entry.id   AF-A0A8J7I8L6-F1
#
_cell.length_a   1.000
_cell.length_b   1.000
_cell.length_c   1.000
_cell.angle_alpha   90.00
_cell.angle_beta   90.00
_cell.angle_gamma   90.00
#
_symmetry.space_group_name_H-M   'P 1'
#
loop_
_entity.id
_entity.type
_entity.pdbx_description
1 polymer ?
#
loop_
_entity_poly.entity_id
_entity_poly.type
_entity_poly.pdbx_seq_one_letter_code
_entity_poly.pdbx_strand_id
1 'polypeptide(L)'
;MDIESLLQSFQHFGVHLGLSRIVKLLVNLGNPHHQVPIIHVAGTNGKGSVCAYLSSVLTEAGYRIGRYTSPHLVDWTERICCNEQPISSEELSELLQQVQAAISPDDEYPTQFEVITAAAWLYFAQQQVDVAVVEVGLGGRLDATNVCSQPLVSIITSISREHWQQLGPTVADIAREKAGILKYRCPAVVGPLPADAQKVVRSRVQELECPIFTPQPARQIQTGWAEYQTLENSKSIKYPLPLQGQIQLTNSALALAALEILQKQGWQISETAIINGIAKTKWPGRMQWITWRNQKLLIDGAHNPAAAQVLRDYVDSLNPNLNPIILNNESDSFTNSNSVQAQSIASLQNQHVTWVIGMLSTKEHADIFKALLQPKERLYLVPVPDSSSANPLELAKIAVDVCPKLSFCETYPDLFSALESAFVSPENLVVLCGSLYLLGHFLATSNTIRNS
;
A
#
# COMPACT_ATOMS: atom_id res chain seq x y z
N MET A 1 10.43 23.53 -14.77
CA MET A 1 9.05 23.88 -14.39
C MET A 1 8.72 23.00 -13.20
N ASP A 2 7.99 23.50 -12.21
CA ASP A 2 7.68 22.67 -11.03
C ASP A 2 6.71 21.53 -11.41
N ILE A 3 6.95 20.32 -10.87
CA ILE A 3 6.17 19.11 -11.20
C ILE A 3 4.70 19.30 -10.80
N GLU A 4 4.46 19.91 -9.65
CA GLU A 4 3.10 20.16 -9.17
C GLU A 4 2.35 21.09 -10.12
N SER A 5 2.99 22.16 -10.59
CA SER A 5 2.43 23.06 -11.60
C SER A 5 2.09 22.37 -12.92
N LEU A 6 2.97 21.48 -13.41
CA LEU A 6 2.70 20.69 -14.63
C LEU A 6 1.45 19.82 -14.45
N LEU A 7 1.35 19.12 -13.31
CA LEU A 7 0.27 18.19 -13.01
C LEU A 7 -1.04 18.86 -12.60
N GLN A 8 -1.01 20.09 -12.09
CA GLN A 8 -2.19 20.83 -11.65
C GLN A 8 -3.16 21.09 -12.82
N SER A 9 -2.63 21.32 -14.03
CA SER A 9 -3.44 21.52 -15.24
C SER A 9 -4.33 20.32 -15.60
N PHE A 10 -3.99 19.12 -15.11
CA PHE A 10 -4.72 17.86 -15.34
C PHE A 10 -5.62 17.45 -14.17
N GLN A 11 -5.75 18.32 -13.16
CA GLN A 11 -6.59 18.05 -12.01
C GLN A 11 -8.08 18.24 -12.39
N HIS A 12 -8.71 17.14 -12.81
CA HIS A 12 -10.16 17.12 -12.98
C HIS A 12 -10.85 16.83 -11.65
N PHE A 13 -11.89 17.62 -11.34
CA PHE A 13 -12.77 17.29 -10.23
C PHE A 13 -13.57 16.02 -10.55
N GLY A 14 -13.48 15.02 -9.68
CA GLY A 14 -14.19 13.74 -9.80
C GLY A 14 -13.34 12.61 -10.41
N VAL A 15 -13.88 11.39 -10.37
CA VAL A 15 -13.26 10.19 -10.95
C VAL A 15 -13.82 9.98 -12.34
N HIS A 16 -12.96 10.06 -13.36
CA HIS A 16 -13.31 9.84 -14.76
C HIS A 16 -12.80 8.50 -15.24
N LEU A 17 -13.58 7.43 -15.06
CA LEU A 17 -13.19 6.08 -15.47
C LEU A 17 -13.27 5.92 -17.00
N GLY A 18 -12.26 5.28 -17.59
CA GLY A 18 -12.23 5.00 -19.02
C GLY A 18 -10.81 4.74 -19.51
N LEU A 19 -10.67 3.94 -20.56
CA LEU A 19 -9.36 3.66 -21.17
C LEU A 19 -9.09 4.47 -22.44
N SER A 20 -10.11 5.13 -23.00
CA SER A 20 -10.00 5.83 -24.29
C SER A 20 -8.90 6.90 -24.30
N ARG A 21 -8.86 7.75 -23.27
CA ARG A 21 -7.90 8.85 -23.17
C ARG A 21 -6.47 8.34 -23.03
N ILE A 22 -6.22 7.45 -22.07
CA ILE A 22 -4.87 6.89 -21.87
C ILE A 22 -4.39 6.07 -23.08
N VAL A 23 -5.26 5.29 -23.73
CA VAL A 23 -4.89 4.53 -24.92
C VAL A 23 -4.47 5.45 -26.06
N LYS A 24 -5.25 6.50 -26.35
CA LYS A 24 -4.89 7.49 -27.38
C LYS A 24 -3.57 8.20 -27.05
N LEU A 25 -3.41 8.63 -25.81
CA LEU A 25 -2.17 9.26 -25.33
C LEU A 25 -0.96 8.34 -25.53
N LEU A 26 -1.08 7.06 -25.15
CA LEU A 26 -0.01 6.08 -25.34
C LEU A 26 0.28 5.80 -26.81
N VAL A 27 -0.73 5.83 -27.69
CA VAL A 27 -0.54 5.72 -29.15
C VAL A 27 0.30 6.88 -29.66
N ASN A 28 -0.01 8.13 -29.25
CA ASN A 28 0.75 9.32 -29.64
C ASN A 28 2.19 9.28 -29.11
N LEU A 29 2.43 8.57 -28.01
CA LEU A 29 3.75 8.32 -27.42
C LEU A 29 4.50 7.11 -28.01
N GLY A 30 3.98 6.48 -29.07
CA GLY A 30 4.62 5.34 -29.71
C GLY A 30 4.44 4.01 -28.97
N ASN A 31 3.40 3.89 -28.15
CA ASN A 31 3.03 2.69 -27.38
C ASN A 31 4.15 2.13 -26.49
N PRO A 32 4.74 2.92 -25.57
CA PRO A 32 5.86 2.47 -24.74
C PRO A 32 5.51 1.26 -23.86
N HIS A 33 4.27 1.17 -23.40
CA HIS A 33 3.73 0.05 -22.62
C HIS A 33 3.79 -1.32 -23.34
N HIS A 34 3.91 -1.37 -24.67
CA HIS A 34 4.10 -2.63 -25.40
C HIS A 34 5.53 -3.19 -25.30
N GLN A 35 6.49 -2.38 -24.86
CA GLN A 35 7.91 -2.75 -24.76
C GLN A 35 8.27 -3.28 -23.36
N VAL A 36 7.33 -3.21 -22.42
CA VAL A 36 7.59 -3.43 -20.99
C VAL A 36 6.74 -4.60 -20.50
N PRO A 37 7.35 -5.77 -20.18
CA PRO A 37 6.66 -6.84 -19.49
C PRO A 37 6.12 -6.35 -18.14
N ILE A 38 4.96 -6.86 -17.70
CA ILE A 38 4.25 -6.32 -16.52
C ILE A 38 3.84 -7.42 -15.54
N ILE A 39 4.01 -7.15 -14.24
CA ILE A 39 3.25 -7.76 -13.15
C ILE A 39 2.22 -6.74 -12.68
N HIS A 40 0.93 -7.07 -12.75
CA HIS A 40 -0.15 -6.10 -12.52
C HIS A 40 -0.86 -6.39 -11.20
N VAL A 41 -0.88 -5.42 -10.28
CA VAL A 41 -1.34 -5.63 -8.90
C VAL A 41 -2.57 -4.78 -8.59
N ALA A 42 -3.72 -5.45 -8.42
CA ALA A 42 -4.98 -4.87 -7.98
C ALA A 42 -5.35 -5.33 -6.56
N GLY A 43 -6.31 -4.66 -5.96
CA GLY A 43 -6.76 -4.94 -4.60
C GLY A 43 -7.28 -3.70 -3.88
N THR A 44 -7.96 -3.89 -2.76
CA THR A 44 -8.31 -2.81 -1.83
C THR A 44 -7.05 -2.47 -1.02
N ASN A 45 -6.58 -3.39 -0.19
CA ASN A 45 -5.41 -3.20 0.67
C ASN A 45 -4.26 -4.13 0.29
N GLY A 46 -3.01 -3.74 0.60
CA GLY A 46 -1.82 -4.58 0.42
C GLY A 46 -1.11 -4.47 -0.93
N LYS A 47 -1.69 -3.77 -1.92
CA LYS A 47 -1.12 -3.57 -3.27
C LYS A 47 0.34 -3.08 -3.22
N GLY A 48 0.57 -1.89 -2.66
CA GLY A 48 1.91 -1.33 -2.51
C GLY A 48 2.91 -2.23 -1.77
N SER A 49 2.50 -2.95 -0.72
CA SER A 49 3.39 -3.89 -0.02
C SER A 49 3.79 -5.08 -0.90
N VAL A 50 2.85 -5.65 -1.66
CA VAL A 50 3.14 -6.71 -2.63
C VAL A 50 4.07 -6.17 -3.73
N CYS A 51 3.82 -4.95 -4.23
CA CYS A 51 4.70 -4.31 -5.21
C CYS A 51 6.12 -4.11 -4.68
N ALA A 52 6.27 -3.69 -3.42
CA ALA A 52 7.56 -3.50 -2.77
C ALA A 52 8.34 -4.81 -2.63
N TYR A 53 7.69 -5.90 -2.18
CA TYR A 53 8.34 -7.21 -2.10
C TYR A 53 8.81 -7.71 -3.47
N LEU A 54 7.95 -7.65 -4.49
CA LEU A 54 8.29 -8.05 -5.84
C LEU A 54 9.46 -7.24 -6.40
N SER A 55 9.39 -5.92 -6.27
CA SER A 55 10.44 -5.05 -6.81
C SER A 55 11.78 -5.24 -6.09
N SER A 56 11.77 -5.42 -4.78
CA SER A 56 13.00 -5.65 -4.01
C SER A 56 13.65 -7.00 -4.36
N VAL A 57 12.86 -8.07 -4.46
CA VAL A 57 13.37 -9.40 -4.84
C VAL A 57 13.88 -9.44 -6.28
N LEU A 58 13.16 -8.84 -7.23
CA LEU A 58 13.59 -8.82 -8.63
C LEU A 58 14.85 -7.97 -8.83
N THR A 59 14.98 -6.86 -8.08
CA THR A 59 16.24 -6.08 -8.04
C THR A 59 17.38 -6.96 -7.52
N GLU A 60 17.17 -7.68 -6.42
CA GLU A 60 18.19 -8.57 -5.84
C GLU A 60 18.57 -9.74 -6.76
N ALA A 61 17.61 -10.22 -7.57
CA ALA A 61 17.84 -11.24 -8.58
C ALA A 61 18.63 -10.72 -9.81
N GLY A 62 18.93 -9.41 -9.86
CA GLY A 62 19.73 -8.79 -10.91
C GLY A 62 18.94 -8.27 -12.10
N TYR A 63 17.61 -8.25 -12.02
CA TYR A 63 16.76 -7.68 -13.06
C TYR A 63 16.66 -6.16 -12.92
N ARG A 64 16.59 -5.46 -14.06
CA ARG A 64 16.21 -4.06 -14.10
C ARG A 64 14.69 -3.96 -13.97
N ILE A 65 14.22 -3.45 -12.85
CA ILE A 65 12.80 -3.43 -12.50
C ILE A 65 12.25 -2.00 -12.42
N GLY A 66 11.16 -1.76 -13.13
CA GLY A 66 10.31 -0.59 -12.92
C GLY A 66 9.29 -0.86 -11.81
N ARG A 67 9.05 0.09 -10.91
CA ARG A 67 7.93 0.03 -9.97
C ARG A 67 7.07 1.28 -10.09
N TYR A 68 5.76 1.08 -10.32
CA TYR A 68 4.77 2.14 -10.34
C TYR A 68 3.76 1.96 -9.20
N THR A 69 3.67 2.94 -8.31
CA THR A 69 2.82 2.88 -7.11
C THR A 69 2.05 4.17 -6.87
N SER A 70 0.89 4.08 -6.20
CA SER A 70 0.09 5.26 -5.88
C SER A 70 -0.77 5.10 -4.61
N PRO A 71 -1.08 6.19 -3.90
CA PRO A 71 -0.50 7.54 -4.05
C PRO A 71 0.97 7.58 -3.56
N HIS A 72 1.65 8.71 -3.75
CA HIS A 72 2.91 9.00 -3.05
C HIS A 72 2.62 9.47 -1.61
N LEU A 73 3.64 9.48 -0.75
CA LEU A 73 3.57 10.11 0.58
C LEU A 73 4.00 11.57 0.51
N VAL A 74 5.23 11.85 0.10
CA VAL A 74 5.80 13.21 0.14
C VAL A 74 5.97 13.78 -1.26
N ASP A 75 6.59 13.02 -2.15
CA ASP A 75 7.04 13.54 -3.45
C ASP A 75 6.48 12.73 -4.64
N TRP A 76 6.15 13.41 -5.74
CA TRP A 76 5.67 12.79 -6.98
C TRP A 76 6.62 11.74 -7.55
N THR A 77 7.92 11.93 -7.37
CA THR A 77 8.98 11.00 -7.80
C THR A 77 8.83 9.62 -7.17
N GLU A 78 8.24 9.50 -5.98
CA GLU A 78 8.02 8.21 -5.30
C GLU A 78 7.12 7.25 -6.09
N ARG A 79 6.29 7.78 -7.01
CA ARG A 79 5.37 6.95 -7.80
C ARG A 79 6.07 6.13 -8.85
N ILE A 80 7.27 6.53 -9.30
CA ILE A 80 8.00 5.89 -10.39
C ILE A 80 9.40 5.58 -9.89
N CYS A 81 9.73 4.30 -9.76
CA CYS A 81 11.07 3.86 -9.36
C CYS A 81 11.70 2.94 -10.41
N CYS A 82 13.03 2.98 -10.52
CA CYS A 82 13.84 1.97 -11.20
C CYS A 82 14.82 1.38 -10.19
N ASN A 83 14.84 0.05 -10.03
CA ASN A 83 15.70 -0.65 -9.07
C ASN A 83 15.65 -0.05 -7.65
N GLU A 84 14.43 0.18 -7.16
CA GLU A 84 14.14 0.78 -5.85
C GLU A 84 14.59 2.24 -5.65
N GLN A 85 15.11 2.90 -6.69
CA GLN A 85 15.40 4.34 -6.67
C GLN A 85 14.25 5.12 -7.33
N PRO A 86 13.67 6.13 -6.66
CA PRO A 86 12.75 7.07 -7.31
C PRO A 86 13.41 7.75 -8.52
N ILE A 87 12.61 8.03 -9.54
CA ILE A 87 13.02 8.89 -10.67
C ILE A 87 13.47 10.27 -10.16
N SER A 88 14.44 10.91 -10.81
CA SER A 88 14.78 12.29 -10.45
C SER A 88 13.66 13.28 -10.80
N SER A 89 13.60 14.40 -10.08
CA SER A 89 12.61 15.45 -10.35
C SER A 89 12.80 16.06 -11.75
N GLU A 90 14.05 16.15 -12.21
CA GLU A 90 14.40 16.63 -13.54
C GLU A 90 13.86 15.69 -14.63
N GLU A 91 14.19 14.40 -14.55
CA GLU A 91 13.69 13.39 -15.51
C GLU A 91 12.16 13.32 -15.50
N LEU A 92 11.53 13.39 -14.33
CA LEU A 92 10.07 13.40 -14.25
C LEU A 92 9.47 14.63 -14.92
N SER A 93 10.02 15.82 -14.69
CA SER A 93 9.58 17.05 -15.36
C SER A 93 9.72 16.93 -16.89
N GLU A 94 10.84 16.39 -17.38
CA GLU A 94 11.08 16.18 -18.82
C GLU A 94 10.07 15.21 -19.43
N LEU A 95 9.79 14.10 -18.75
CA LEU A 95 8.79 13.13 -19.20
C LEU A 95 7.38 13.73 -19.21
N LEU A 96 7.00 14.47 -18.18
CA LEU A 96 5.68 15.12 -18.12
C LEU A 96 5.49 16.12 -19.26
N GLN A 97 6.53 16.87 -19.63
CA GLN A 97 6.49 17.76 -20.79
C GLN A 97 6.35 16.99 -22.11
N GLN A 98 7.05 15.86 -22.26
CA GLN A 98 6.87 14.97 -23.42
C GLN A 98 5.45 14.42 -23.51
N VAL A 99 4.89 13.96 -22.37
CA VAL A 99 3.51 13.48 -22.30
C VAL A 99 2.53 14.59 -22.67
N GLN A 100 2.70 15.79 -22.12
CA GLN A 100 1.86 16.95 -22.41
C GLN A 100 1.91 17.32 -23.90
N ALA A 101 3.10 17.29 -24.52
CA ALA A 101 3.26 17.58 -25.94
C ALA A 101 2.61 16.51 -26.85
N ALA A 102 2.39 15.29 -26.36
CA ALA A 102 1.73 14.21 -27.09
C ALA A 102 0.20 14.22 -26.96
N ILE A 103 -0.38 15.12 -26.17
CA ILE A 103 -1.84 15.29 -26.07
C ILE A 103 -2.34 16.02 -27.31
N SER A 104 -3.19 15.37 -28.09
CA SER A 104 -3.82 16.00 -29.26
C SER A 104 -4.80 17.10 -28.82
N PRO A 105 -4.84 18.26 -29.48
CA PRO A 105 -5.82 19.31 -29.18
C PRO A 105 -7.27 18.88 -29.46
N ASP A 106 -7.48 17.87 -30.30
CA ASP A 106 -8.80 17.34 -30.67
C ASP A 106 -9.27 16.22 -29.72
N ASP A 107 -8.41 15.75 -28.81
CA ASP A 107 -8.74 14.66 -27.89
C ASP A 107 -9.35 15.18 -26.58
N GLU A 108 -10.12 14.30 -25.94
CA GLU A 108 -10.56 14.54 -24.57
C GLU A 108 -9.33 14.59 -23.64
N TYR A 109 -9.28 15.64 -22.82
CA TYR A 109 -8.12 15.92 -21.99
C TYR A 109 -7.88 14.82 -20.93
N PRO A 110 -6.65 14.30 -20.77
CA PRO A 110 -6.37 13.23 -19.82
C PRO A 110 -6.39 13.74 -18.38
N THR A 111 -6.71 12.84 -17.45
CA THR A 111 -6.60 13.08 -16.01
C THR A 111 -5.14 13.09 -15.55
N GLN A 112 -4.89 13.71 -14.40
CA GLN A 112 -3.58 13.70 -13.73
C GLN A 112 -3.02 12.28 -13.55
N PHE A 113 -3.89 11.30 -13.24
CA PHE A 113 -3.48 9.90 -13.10
C PHE A 113 -3.11 9.25 -14.44
N GLU A 114 -3.82 9.57 -15.53
CA GLU A 114 -3.48 9.08 -16.87
C GLU A 114 -2.15 9.68 -17.35
N VAL A 115 -1.90 10.96 -17.09
CA VAL A 115 -0.64 11.64 -17.44
C VAL A 115 0.55 11.04 -16.70
N ILE A 116 0.47 10.86 -15.37
CA ILE A 116 1.58 10.26 -14.61
C ILE A 116 1.78 8.77 -14.95
N THR A 117 0.71 8.05 -15.32
CA THR A 117 0.80 6.67 -15.81
C THR A 117 1.51 6.60 -17.16
N ALA A 118 1.20 7.51 -18.09
CA ALA A 118 1.88 7.59 -19.38
C ALA A 118 3.38 7.93 -19.22
N ALA A 119 3.72 8.83 -18.31
CA ALA A 119 5.11 9.15 -17.96
C ALA A 119 5.85 7.92 -17.40
N ALA A 120 5.20 7.14 -16.53
CA ALA A 120 5.78 5.89 -16.00
C ALA A 120 6.09 4.88 -17.13
N TRP A 121 5.16 4.70 -18.07
CA TRP A 121 5.39 3.80 -19.22
C TRP A 121 6.54 4.26 -20.11
N LEU A 122 6.61 5.56 -20.42
CA LEU A 122 7.73 6.14 -21.16
C LEU A 122 9.06 5.90 -20.43
N TYR A 123 9.10 6.20 -19.14
CA TYR A 123 10.31 6.00 -18.33
C TYR A 123 10.77 4.55 -18.36
N PHE A 124 9.86 3.59 -18.11
CA PHE A 124 10.22 2.17 -18.10
C PHE A 124 10.71 1.67 -19.46
N ALA A 125 10.11 2.14 -20.56
CA ALA A 125 10.57 1.81 -21.91
C ALA A 125 11.96 2.42 -22.19
N GLN A 126 12.19 3.69 -21.83
CA GLN A 126 13.48 4.37 -22.00
C GLN A 126 14.59 3.75 -21.15
N GLN A 127 14.26 3.35 -19.93
CA GLN A 127 15.17 2.64 -19.03
C GLN A 127 15.36 1.17 -19.43
N GLN A 128 14.62 0.66 -20.42
CA GLN A 128 14.68 -0.73 -20.87
C GLN A 128 14.57 -1.71 -19.69
N VAL A 129 13.57 -1.51 -18.85
CA VAL A 129 13.34 -2.42 -17.71
C VAL A 129 12.98 -3.82 -18.23
N ASP A 130 13.49 -4.85 -17.57
CA ASP A 130 13.16 -6.24 -17.89
C ASP A 130 11.69 -6.55 -17.57
N VAL A 131 11.16 -5.91 -16.52
CA VAL A 131 9.76 -6.01 -16.11
C VAL A 131 9.36 -4.77 -15.29
N ALA A 132 8.09 -4.42 -15.31
CA ALA A 132 7.49 -3.41 -14.43
C ALA A 132 6.47 -4.04 -13.48
N VAL A 133 6.57 -3.71 -12.19
CA VAL A 133 5.57 -4.04 -11.17
C VAL A 133 4.66 -2.83 -11.01
N VAL A 134 3.40 -2.97 -11.42
CA VAL A 134 2.49 -1.84 -11.57
C VAL A 134 1.29 -2.02 -10.65
N GLU A 135 1.14 -1.10 -9.69
CA GLU A 135 -0.04 -0.98 -8.85
C GLU A 135 -1.18 -0.28 -9.59
N VAL A 136 -2.37 -0.87 -9.53
CA VAL A 136 -3.61 -0.23 -9.96
C VAL A 136 -3.95 0.94 -9.04
N GLY A 137 -4.30 2.10 -9.61
CA GLY A 137 -4.75 3.26 -8.84
C GLY A 137 -6.14 3.04 -8.24
N LEU A 138 -7.15 2.83 -9.08
CA LEU A 138 -8.54 2.65 -8.66
C LEU A 138 -9.26 1.58 -9.48
N GLY A 139 -9.95 0.66 -8.78
CA GLY A 139 -10.71 -0.39 -9.44
C GLY A 139 -9.79 -1.42 -10.10
N GLY A 140 -9.65 -1.34 -11.42
CA GLY A 140 -8.81 -2.23 -12.23
C GLY A 140 -9.21 -2.23 -13.70
N ARG A 141 -10.46 -2.60 -14.00
CA ARG A 141 -11.00 -2.74 -15.37
C ARG A 141 -10.78 -1.50 -16.23
N LEU A 142 -11.06 -0.33 -15.68
CA LEU A 142 -10.97 0.98 -16.36
C LEU A 142 -9.85 1.85 -15.79
N ASP A 143 -8.89 1.26 -15.08
CA ASP A 143 -7.74 1.97 -14.54
C ASP A 143 -6.72 2.27 -15.64
N ALA A 144 -6.05 3.43 -15.59
CA ALA A 144 -5.08 3.84 -16.60
C ALA A 144 -3.92 2.85 -16.79
N THR A 145 -3.64 2.02 -15.78
CA THR A 145 -2.61 0.97 -15.85
C THR A 145 -3.05 -0.26 -16.63
N ASN A 146 -4.36 -0.45 -16.90
CA ASN A 146 -4.92 -1.66 -17.52
C ASN A 146 -4.84 -1.67 -19.06
N VAL A 147 -3.71 -1.22 -19.60
CA VAL A 147 -3.46 -1.07 -21.05
C VAL A 147 -2.70 -2.25 -21.65
N CYS A 148 -2.04 -3.09 -20.84
CA CYS A 148 -1.27 -4.24 -21.31
C CYS A 148 -2.15 -5.49 -21.44
N SER A 149 -2.13 -6.17 -22.60
CA SER A 149 -2.98 -7.34 -22.87
C SER A 149 -2.43 -8.66 -22.32
N GLN A 150 -1.12 -8.75 -22.05
CA GLN A 150 -0.42 -9.98 -21.67
C GLN A 150 0.49 -9.77 -20.45
N PRO A 151 -0.07 -9.57 -19.24
CA PRO A 151 0.73 -9.56 -18.02
C PRO A 151 1.39 -10.92 -17.77
N LEU A 152 2.60 -10.90 -17.22
CA LEU A 152 3.30 -12.11 -16.78
C LEU A 152 2.52 -12.79 -15.64
N VAL A 153 1.99 -11.96 -14.73
CA VAL A 153 1.11 -12.35 -13.61
C VAL A 153 0.19 -11.18 -13.27
N SER A 154 -1.10 -11.44 -13.09
CA SER A 154 -2.04 -10.49 -12.45
C SER A 154 -2.29 -10.90 -11.00
N ILE A 155 -2.24 -9.96 -10.07
CA ILE A 155 -2.41 -10.21 -8.63
C ILE A 155 -3.63 -9.45 -8.10
N ILE A 156 -4.53 -10.14 -7.39
CA ILE A 156 -5.61 -9.51 -6.61
C ILE A 156 -5.33 -9.77 -5.13
N THR A 157 -4.93 -8.73 -4.39
CA THR A 157 -4.46 -8.88 -3.01
C THR A 157 -5.59 -9.18 -2.02
N SER A 158 -6.53 -8.25 -1.91
CA SER A 158 -7.70 -8.31 -1.02
C SER A 158 -8.83 -7.50 -1.64
N ILE A 159 -10.07 -7.79 -1.24
CA ILE A 159 -11.25 -7.02 -1.67
C ILE A 159 -12.10 -6.74 -0.45
N SER A 160 -12.35 -5.46 -0.20
CA SER A 160 -13.32 -4.99 0.78
C SER A 160 -14.04 -3.75 0.25
N ARG A 161 -15.07 -3.30 0.97
CA ARG A 161 -15.85 -2.13 0.58
C ARG A 161 -14.99 -0.87 0.65
N GLU A 162 -14.68 -0.31 -0.51
CA GLU A 162 -13.87 0.90 -0.66
C GLU A 162 -14.20 1.54 -2.01
N HIS A 163 -14.26 2.89 -2.06
CA HIS A 163 -14.61 3.64 -3.26
C HIS A 163 -15.95 3.18 -3.90
N TRP A 164 -16.89 2.69 -3.08
CA TRP A 164 -18.16 2.12 -3.53
C TRP A 164 -19.04 3.11 -4.30
N GLN A 165 -18.87 4.41 -4.06
CA GLN A 165 -19.52 5.48 -4.83
C GLN A 165 -19.11 5.47 -6.31
N GLN A 166 -17.92 4.93 -6.63
CA GLN A 166 -17.36 4.87 -7.98
C GLN A 166 -17.37 3.45 -8.56
N LEU A 167 -17.06 2.46 -7.72
CA LEU A 167 -16.91 1.06 -8.14
C LEU A 167 -18.20 0.23 -8.02
N GLY A 168 -19.24 0.81 -7.41
CA GLY A 168 -20.51 0.16 -7.13
C GLY A 168 -20.70 -0.19 -5.64
N PRO A 169 -21.97 -0.31 -5.19
CA PRO A 169 -22.31 -0.36 -3.78
C PRO A 169 -21.93 -1.67 -3.08
N THR A 170 -21.72 -2.75 -3.83
CA THR A 170 -21.48 -4.08 -3.24
C THR A 170 -20.03 -4.54 -3.37
N VAL A 171 -19.63 -5.47 -2.50
CA VAL A 171 -18.33 -6.16 -2.61
C VAL A 171 -18.19 -6.88 -3.96
N ALA A 172 -19.28 -7.40 -4.52
CA ALA A 172 -19.29 -8.03 -5.84
C ALA A 172 -19.00 -7.03 -6.98
N ASP A 173 -19.50 -5.79 -6.89
CA ASP A 173 -19.22 -4.75 -7.88
C ASP A 173 -17.76 -4.33 -7.85
N ILE A 174 -17.23 -4.11 -6.65
CA ILE A 174 -15.80 -3.81 -6.44
C ILE A 174 -14.93 -4.97 -6.95
N ALA A 175 -15.35 -6.21 -6.72
CA ALA A 175 -14.65 -7.38 -7.23
C ALA A 175 -14.65 -7.46 -8.75
N ARG A 176 -15.76 -7.09 -9.41
CA ARG A 176 -15.86 -7.05 -10.88
C ARG A 176 -14.88 -6.04 -11.48
N GLU A 177 -14.77 -4.86 -10.87
CA GLU A 177 -13.81 -3.84 -11.29
C GLU A 177 -12.36 -4.33 -11.11
N LYS A 178 -12.02 -4.89 -9.95
CA LYS A 178 -10.66 -5.39 -9.67
C LYS A 178 -10.30 -6.59 -10.53
N ALA A 179 -11.23 -7.51 -10.79
CA ALA A 179 -11.02 -8.65 -11.68
C ALA A 179 -10.84 -8.26 -13.16
N GLY A 180 -11.05 -6.99 -13.51
CA GLY A 180 -10.81 -6.48 -14.86
C GLY A 180 -9.34 -6.43 -15.28
N ILE A 181 -8.38 -6.58 -14.35
CA ILE A 181 -6.95 -6.71 -14.68
C ILE A 181 -6.56 -8.13 -15.11
N LEU A 182 -7.45 -9.11 -14.91
CA LEU A 182 -7.22 -10.48 -15.36
C LEU A 182 -7.28 -10.52 -16.89
N LYS A 183 -6.35 -11.26 -17.51
CA LYS A 183 -6.24 -11.38 -18.97
C LYS A 183 -6.27 -12.84 -19.40
N TYR A 184 -6.75 -13.04 -20.63
CA TYR A 184 -6.99 -14.37 -21.20
C TYR A 184 -5.71 -15.22 -21.15
N ARG A 185 -5.81 -16.39 -20.51
CA ARG A 185 -4.72 -17.38 -20.32
C ARG A 185 -3.48 -16.86 -19.57
N CYS A 186 -3.54 -15.67 -18.98
CA CYS A 186 -2.48 -15.17 -18.11
C CYS A 186 -2.66 -15.70 -16.68
N PRO A 187 -1.56 -16.02 -15.96
CA PRO A 187 -1.63 -16.46 -14.58
C PRO A 187 -2.24 -15.40 -13.65
N ALA A 188 -3.02 -15.86 -12.67
CA ALA A 188 -3.65 -15.03 -11.67
C ALA A 188 -3.28 -15.51 -10.25
N VAL A 189 -2.74 -14.62 -9.42
CA VAL A 189 -2.53 -14.86 -7.98
C VAL A 189 -3.62 -14.12 -7.21
N VAL A 190 -4.38 -14.84 -6.38
CA VAL A 190 -5.53 -14.29 -5.67
C VAL A 190 -5.38 -14.54 -4.18
N GLY A 191 -5.39 -13.47 -3.39
CA GLY A 191 -5.38 -13.54 -1.94
C GLY A 191 -6.72 -13.90 -1.32
N PRO A 192 -6.84 -13.83 0.02
CA PRO A 192 -8.09 -14.14 0.71
C PRO A 192 -9.18 -13.12 0.35
N LEU A 193 -10.31 -13.62 -0.14
CA LEU A 193 -11.45 -12.80 -0.57
C LEU A 193 -12.73 -13.19 0.20
N PRO A 194 -13.61 -12.23 0.51
CA PRO A 194 -14.98 -12.52 0.95
C PRO A 194 -15.72 -13.39 -0.09
N ALA A 195 -16.70 -14.17 0.36
CA ALA A 195 -17.42 -15.14 -0.49
C ALA A 195 -17.98 -14.52 -1.79
N ASP A 196 -18.59 -13.34 -1.70
CA ASP A 196 -19.16 -12.63 -2.86
C ASP A 196 -18.08 -12.22 -3.86
N ALA A 197 -16.94 -11.69 -3.38
CA ALA A 197 -15.81 -11.35 -4.23
C ALA A 197 -15.17 -12.61 -4.85
N GLN A 198 -15.04 -13.68 -4.07
CA GLN A 198 -14.49 -14.95 -4.53
C GLN A 198 -15.33 -15.53 -5.68
N LYS A 199 -16.67 -15.45 -5.60
CA LYS A 199 -17.57 -15.90 -6.67
C LYS A 199 -17.33 -15.13 -7.97
N VAL A 200 -17.22 -13.80 -7.89
CA VAL A 200 -16.97 -12.94 -9.05
C VAL A 200 -15.60 -13.23 -9.68
N VAL A 201 -14.54 -13.27 -8.87
CA VAL A 201 -13.18 -13.51 -9.34
C VAL A 201 -13.05 -14.91 -9.96
N ARG A 202 -13.62 -15.96 -9.34
CA ARG A 202 -13.62 -17.32 -9.90
C ARG A 202 -14.34 -17.39 -11.24
N SER A 203 -15.50 -16.76 -11.36
CA SER A 203 -16.25 -16.70 -12.63
C SER A 203 -15.40 -16.04 -13.72
N ARG A 204 -14.70 -14.94 -13.39
CA ARG A 204 -13.86 -14.23 -14.35
C ARG A 204 -12.62 -15.02 -14.77
N VAL A 205 -11.98 -15.70 -13.81
CA VAL A 205 -10.85 -16.62 -14.08
C VAL A 205 -11.27 -17.75 -15.02
N GLN A 206 -12.45 -18.34 -14.82
CA GLN A 206 -12.98 -19.38 -15.69
C GLN A 206 -13.27 -18.86 -17.10
N GLU A 207 -13.93 -17.71 -17.22
CA GLU A 207 -14.22 -17.05 -18.50
C GLU A 207 -12.95 -16.76 -19.32
N LEU A 208 -11.87 -16.36 -18.63
CA LEU A 208 -10.60 -16.00 -19.25
C LEU A 208 -9.61 -17.16 -19.35
N GLU A 209 -9.96 -18.37 -18.90
CA GLU A 209 -9.04 -19.51 -18.85
C GLU A 209 -7.72 -19.20 -18.11
N CYS A 210 -7.77 -18.36 -17.07
CA CYS A 210 -6.58 -18.01 -16.30
C CYS A 210 -6.11 -19.19 -15.43
N PRO A 211 -4.81 -19.57 -15.45
CA PRO A 211 -4.23 -20.39 -14.39
C PRO A 211 -4.29 -19.65 -13.06
N ILE A 212 -5.11 -20.13 -12.11
CA ILE A 212 -5.31 -19.47 -10.81
C ILE A 212 -4.48 -20.11 -9.71
N PHE A 213 -3.86 -19.27 -8.89
CA PHE A 213 -3.08 -19.64 -7.72
C PHE A 213 -3.58 -18.87 -6.49
N THR A 214 -3.86 -19.59 -5.41
CA THR A 214 -4.31 -19.01 -4.14
C THR A 214 -3.36 -19.49 -3.03
N PRO A 215 -2.23 -18.81 -2.81
CA PRO A 215 -1.28 -19.23 -1.79
C PRO A 215 -1.89 -19.12 -0.39
N GLN A 216 -1.49 -20.02 0.51
CA GLN A 216 -1.77 -19.84 1.92
C GLN A 216 -0.91 -18.69 2.46
N PRO A 217 -1.41 -17.92 3.44
CA PRO A 217 -0.56 -16.97 4.16
C PRO A 217 0.69 -17.67 4.70
N ALA A 218 1.82 -16.97 4.69
CA ALA A 218 3.02 -17.46 5.35
C ALA A 218 2.76 -17.65 6.86
N ARG A 219 3.54 -18.51 7.50
CA ARG A 219 3.47 -18.72 8.96
C ARG A 219 4.55 -17.91 9.63
N GLN A 220 4.19 -17.13 10.66
CA GLN A 220 5.20 -16.52 11.51
C GLN A 220 5.90 -17.62 12.33
N ILE A 221 7.22 -17.68 12.24
CA ILE A 221 8.03 -18.69 12.94
C ILE A 221 8.78 -18.12 14.15
N GLN A 222 9.08 -16.82 14.11
CA GLN A 222 9.61 -16.03 15.23
C GLN A 222 9.39 -14.54 14.92
N THR A 223 9.70 -13.65 15.87
CA THR A 223 9.60 -12.20 15.65
C THR A 223 10.43 -11.78 14.44
N GLY A 224 9.78 -11.13 13.46
CA GLY A 224 10.42 -10.65 12.24
C GLY A 224 10.83 -11.74 11.24
N TRP A 225 10.32 -12.97 11.36
CA TRP A 225 10.58 -14.05 10.41
C TRP A 225 9.33 -14.86 10.07
N ALA A 226 9.27 -15.30 8.82
CA ALA A 226 8.17 -16.08 8.29
C ALA A 226 8.66 -17.32 7.53
N GLU A 227 7.78 -18.28 7.38
CA GLU A 227 7.94 -19.48 6.57
C GLU A 227 6.78 -19.57 5.57
N TYR A 228 7.11 -19.61 4.29
CA TYR A 228 6.16 -19.77 3.20
C TYR A 228 6.25 -21.16 2.60
N GLN A 229 5.11 -21.81 2.42
CA GLN A 229 5.00 -23.09 1.73
C GLN A 229 4.81 -22.83 0.24
N THR A 230 5.63 -23.43 -0.63
CA THR A 230 5.54 -23.25 -2.08
C THR A 230 4.19 -23.71 -2.63
N LEU A 231 3.80 -23.21 -3.82
CA LEU A 231 2.51 -23.52 -4.43
C LEU A 231 2.28 -25.03 -4.64
N GLU A 232 3.36 -25.79 -4.82
CA GLU A 232 3.34 -27.25 -4.99
C GLU A 232 3.44 -28.02 -3.67
N ASN A 233 3.54 -27.32 -2.54
CA ASN A 233 3.75 -27.88 -1.20
C ASN A 233 4.98 -28.80 -1.08
N SER A 234 5.93 -28.71 -2.01
CA SER A 234 7.12 -29.56 -2.06
C SER A 234 8.27 -29.04 -1.18
N LYS A 235 8.24 -27.74 -0.84
CA LYS A 235 9.31 -27.06 -0.09
C LYS A 235 8.75 -25.91 0.73
N SER A 236 9.44 -25.54 1.81
CA SER A 236 9.23 -24.28 2.52
C SER A 236 10.44 -23.36 2.35
N ILE A 237 10.19 -22.05 2.30
CA ILE A 237 11.21 -21.00 2.28
C ILE A 237 11.07 -20.20 3.57
N LYS A 238 12.16 -20.09 4.34
CA LYS A 238 12.21 -19.27 5.56
C LYS A 238 12.91 -17.96 5.25
N TYR A 239 12.33 -16.84 5.66
CA TYR A 239 12.82 -15.52 5.32
C TYR A 239 12.52 -14.49 6.41
N PRO A 240 13.35 -13.44 6.53
CA PRO A 240 13.05 -12.31 7.40
C PRO A 240 11.86 -11.52 6.83
N LEU A 241 10.97 -11.06 7.69
CA LEU A 241 9.79 -10.28 7.34
C LEU A 241 9.91 -8.88 7.96
N PRO A 242 10.44 -7.87 7.22
CA PRO A 242 10.75 -6.57 7.80
C PRO A 242 9.51 -5.67 7.99
N LEU A 243 8.50 -5.80 7.13
CA LEU A 243 7.25 -5.05 7.25
C LEU A 243 6.39 -5.66 8.38
N GLN A 244 5.77 -4.78 9.16
CA GLN A 244 5.04 -5.15 10.37
C GLN A 244 3.58 -5.53 10.08
N GLY A 245 2.98 -6.28 11.02
CA GLY A 245 1.58 -6.71 10.98
C GLY A 245 1.38 -8.07 10.33
N GLN A 246 0.41 -8.83 10.85
CA GLN A 246 0.08 -10.18 10.36
C GLN A 246 -0.34 -10.19 8.89
N ILE A 247 -0.88 -9.07 8.37
CA ILE A 247 -1.22 -8.92 6.96
C ILE A 247 -0.02 -9.14 6.02
N GLN A 248 1.21 -8.89 6.50
CA GLN A 248 2.41 -9.05 5.70
C GLN A 248 2.77 -10.52 5.45
N LEU A 249 2.27 -11.45 6.26
CA LEU A 249 2.34 -12.88 5.95
C LEU A 249 1.54 -13.24 4.69
N THR A 250 0.39 -12.58 4.50
CA THR A 250 -0.41 -12.74 3.28
C THR A 250 0.24 -12.00 2.11
N ASN A 251 0.64 -10.73 2.29
CA ASN A 251 1.24 -9.95 1.20
C ASN A 251 2.55 -10.58 0.70
N SER A 252 3.43 -11.04 1.60
CA SER A 252 4.66 -11.73 1.19
C SER A 252 4.37 -13.05 0.47
N ALA A 253 3.41 -13.86 0.95
CA ALA A 253 3.00 -15.09 0.26
C ALA A 253 2.47 -14.83 -1.16
N LEU A 254 1.72 -13.73 -1.37
CA LEU A 254 1.25 -13.33 -2.71
C LEU A 254 2.41 -12.96 -3.64
N ALA A 255 3.39 -12.21 -3.12
CA ALA A 255 4.59 -11.88 -3.89
C ALA A 255 5.41 -13.13 -4.23
N LEU A 256 5.63 -14.02 -3.26
CA LEU A 256 6.37 -15.27 -3.44
C LEU A 256 5.70 -16.20 -4.45
N ALA A 257 4.37 -16.34 -4.41
CA ALA A 257 3.63 -17.11 -5.41
C ALA A 257 3.78 -16.54 -6.82
N ALA A 258 3.79 -15.21 -6.98
CA ALA A 258 4.03 -14.59 -8.28
C ALA A 258 5.48 -14.82 -8.77
N LEU A 259 6.47 -14.79 -7.88
CA LEU A 259 7.87 -15.11 -8.20
C LEU A 259 8.05 -16.59 -8.60
N GLU A 260 7.35 -17.52 -7.95
CA GLU A 260 7.32 -18.94 -8.37
C GLU A 260 6.75 -19.12 -9.78
N ILE A 261 5.70 -18.36 -10.13
CA ILE A 261 5.15 -18.37 -11.49
C ILE A 261 6.18 -17.85 -12.49
N LEU A 262 6.89 -16.77 -12.17
CA LEU A 262 7.98 -16.28 -13.02
C LEU A 262 9.10 -17.32 -13.18
N GLN A 263 9.50 -18.01 -12.10
CA GLN A 263 10.48 -19.10 -12.19
C GLN A 263 10.03 -20.18 -13.18
N LYS A 264 8.75 -20.56 -13.15
CA LYS A 264 8.16 -21.52 -14.12
C LYS A 264 8.13 -20.99 -15.56
N GLN A 265 8.09 -19.66 -15.72
CA GLN A 265 8.22 -18.98 -17.01
C GLN A 265 9.68 -18.82 -17.46
N GLY A 266 10.66 -19.32 -16.70
CA GLY A 266 12.08 -19.33 -17.05
C GLY A 266 12.92 -18.23 -16.39
N TRP A 267 12.33 -17.39 -15.54
CA TRP A 267 13.07 -16.36 -14.81
C TRP A 267 14.00 -16.97 -13.76
N GLN A 268 15.24 -16.49 -13.71
CA GLN A 268 16.28 -16.97 -12.82
C GLN A 268 16.25 -16.22 -11.49
N ILE A 269 15.32 -16.61 -10.62
CA ILE A 269 15.13 -15.99 -9.31
C ILE A 269 15.61 -17.00 -8.26
N SER A 270 16.81 -16.83 -7.72
CA SER A 270 17.34 -17.77 -6.72
C SER A 270 16.63 -17.61 -5.37
N GLU A 271 16.63 -18.67 -4.54
CA GLU A 271 16.14 -18.58 -3.16
C GLU A 271 16.92 -17.54 -2.35
N THR A 272 18.23 -17.41 -2.58
CA THR A 272 19.05 -16.37 -1.95
C THR A 272 18.56 -14.96 -2.31
N ALA A 273 18.21 -14.73 -3.59
CA ALA A 273 17.64 -13.45 -4.02
C ALA A 273 16.27 -13.18 -3.38
N ILE A 274 15.44 -14.22 -3.22
CA ILE A 274 14.18 -14.13 -2.49
C ILE A 274 14.42 -13.71 -1.04
N ILE A 275 15.26 -14.43 -0.30
CA ILE A 275 15.51 -14.17 1.12
C ILE A 275 16.09 -12.77 1.31
N ASN A 276 17.12 -12.41 0.54
CA ASN A 276 17.79 -11.12 0.63
C ASN A 276 16.88 -9.96 0.20
N GLY A 277 16.11 -10.13 -0.88
CA GLY A 277 15.20 -9.12 -1.39
C GLY A 277 14.04 -8.85 -0.43
N ILE A 278 13.42 -9.88 0.13
CA ILE A 278 12.40 -9.69 1.16
C ILE A 278 13.00 -8.98 2.38
N ALA A 279 14.21 -9.36 2.81
CA ALA A 279 14.91 -8.70 3.93
C ALA A 279 15.14 -7.20 3.73
N LYS A 280 15.43 -6.79 2.48
CA LYS A 280 15.73 -5.40 2.11
C LYS A 280 14.48 -4.56 1.84
N THR A 281 13.30 -5.19 1.77
CA THR A 281 12.06 -4.50 1.40
C THR A 281 11.71 -3.39 2.38
N LYS A 282 11.44 -2.19 1.85
CA LYS A 282 10.99 -1.02 2.60
C LYS A 282 9.67 -0.54 2.03
N TRP A 283 8.74 -0.16 2.91
CA TRP A 283 7.46 0.42 2.48
C TRP A 283 6.99 1.46 3.51
N PRO A 284 7.34 2.74 3.33
CA PRO A 284 7.04 3.80 4.29
C PRO A 284 5.54 3.99 4.53
N GLY A 285 5.17 4.45 5.72
CA GLY A 285 3.79 4.75 6.09
C GLY A 285 2.91 3.51 6.33
N ARG A 286 3.48 2.31 6.45
CA ARG A 286 2.77 1.07 6.83
C ARG A 286 3.31 0.48 8.12
N MET A 287 2.55 0.60 9.20
CA MET A 287 2.90 0.17 10.57
C MET A 287 4.36 0.48 10.89
N GLN A 288 4.75 1.72 10.57
CA GLN A 288 6.13 2.14 10.60
C GLN A 288 6.41 2.84 11.92
N TRP A 289 7.40 2.33 12.65
CA TRP A 289 7.93 3.00 13.82
C TRP A 289 8.92 4.08 13.42
N ILE A 290 8.71 5.28 13.94
CA ILE A 290 9.63 6.41 13.79
C ILE A 290 9.93 7.05 15.14
N THR A 291 10.98 7.85 15.19
CA THR A 291 11.31 8.67 16.36
C THR A 291 11.00 10.13 16.06
N TRP A 292 10.07 10.73 16.80
CA TRP A 292 9.71 12.13 16.72
C TRP A 292 9.99 12.81 18.07
N ARG A 293 10.87 13.82 18.09
CA ARG A 293 11.34 14.50 19.32
C ARG A 293 11.72 13.54 20.46
N ASN A 294 12.54 12.53 20.14
CA ASN A 294 12.98 11.45 21.04
C ASN A 294 11.87 10.52 21.58
N GLN A 295 10.63 10.65 21.09
CA GLN A 295 9.52 9.77 21.41
C GLN A 295 9.25 8.80 20.27
N LYS A 296 8.79 7.58 20.60
CA LYS A 296 8.37 6.59 19.61
C LYS A 296 6.97 6.92 19.12
N LEU A 297 6.81 6.98 17.80
CA LEU A 297 5.53 7.20 17.13
C LEU A 297 5.31 6.07 16.13
N LEU A 298 4.15 5.43 16.20
CA LEU A 298 3.70 4.49 15.17
C LEU A 298 2.90 5.28 14.12
N ILE A 299 3.25 5.12 12.84
CA ILE A 299 2.50 5.72 11.73
C ILE A 299 1.93 4.65 10.81
N ASP A 300 0.68 4.79 10.39
CA ASP A 300 0.07 3.92 9.40
C ASP A 300 -0.99 4.62 8.55
N GLY A 301 -0.97 4.37 7.24
CA GLY A 301 -1.93 4.95 6.29
C GLY A 301 -3.30 4.24 6.22
N ALA A 302 -3.76 3.54 7.26
CA ALA A 302 -5.08 2.93 7.32
C ALA A 302 -6.17 4.00 7.16
N HIS A 303 -7.10 3.79 6.23
CA HIS A 303 -8.10 4.79 5.84
C HIS A 303 -9.42 4.17 5.35
N ASN A 304 -9.61 2.88 5.59
CA ASN A 304 -10.85 2.13 5.35
C ASN A 304 -11.04 1.13 6.51
N PRO A 305 -12.27 0.61 6.73
CA PRO A 305 -12.55 -0.25 7.89
C PRO A 305 -11.67 -1.50 7.96
N ALA A 306 -11.38 -2.14 6.82
CA ALA A 306 -10.53 -3.32 6.78
C ALA A 306 -9.07 -3.02 7.16
N ALA A 307 -8.51 -1.89 6.69
CA ALA A 307 -7.17 -1.46 7.07
C ALA A 307 -7.11 -1.01 8.54
N ALA A 308 -8.17 -0.37 9.03
CA ALA A 308 -8.28 0.04 10.43
C ALA A 308 -8.30 -1.17 11.37
N GLN A 309 -9.02 -2.24 11.01
CA GLN A 309 -8.98 -3.50 11.77
C GLN A 309 -7.57 -4.10 11.79
N VAL A 310 -6.88 -4.12 10.64
CA VAL A 310 -5.50 -4.63 10.56
C VAL A 310 -4.54 -3.80 11.43
N LEU A 311 -4.73 -2.48 11.50
CA LEU A 311 -3.98 -1.61 12.40
C LEU A 311 -4.29 -1.88 13.87
N ARG A 312 -5.57 -2.06 14.22
CA ARG A 312 -6.03 -2.44 15.56
C ARG A 312 -5.37 -3.75 16.00
N ASP A 313 -5.45 -4.78 15.18
CA ASP A 313 -4.88 -6.10 15.48
C ASP A 313 -3.37 -6.02 15.76
N TYR A 314 -2.65 -5.17 15.00
CA TYR A 314 -1.24 -4.92 15.25
C TYR A 314 -1.00 -4.22 16.58
N VAL A 315 -1.74 -3.14 16.88
CA VAL A 315 -1.61 -2.40 18.15
C VAL A 315 -1.95 -3.30 19.34
N ASP A 316 -2.98 -4.14 19.24
CA ASP A 316 -3.31 -5.16 20.26
C ASP A 316 -2.15 -6.14 20.48
N SER A 317 -1.48 -6.57 19.41
CA SER A 317 -0.35 -7.51 19.50
C SER A 317 0.87 -6.95 20.22
N LEU A 318 0.98 -5.62 20.37
CA LEU A 318 2.06 -4.97 21.11
C LEU A 318 1.89 -5.08 22.64
N ASN A 319 0.68 -5.43 23.11
CA ASN A 319 0.32 -5.53 24.52
C ASN A 319 0.09 -7.00 24.92
N PRO A 320 1.10 -7.71 25.47
CA PRO A 320 0.97 -9.14 25.78
C PRO A 320 -0.07 -9.50 26.85
N ASN A 321 -0.54 -8.53 27.66
CA ASN A 321 -1.64 -8.73 28.62
C ASN A 321 -3.03 -8.90 27.95
N LEU A 322 -3.16 -8.60 26.65
CA LEU A 322 -4.40 -8.77 25.88
C LEU A 322 -4.41 -10.05 25.02
N ASN A 323 -3.28 -10.77 24.90
CA ASN A 323 -3.20 -11.98 24.07
C ASN A 323 -2.13 -12.98 24.58
N PRO A 324 -2.50 -14.00 25.38
CA PRO A 324 -1.54 -14.93 25.99
C PRO A 324 -0.95 -15.99 25.03
N ILE A 325 -1.19 -15.89 23.71
CA ILE A 325 -0.87 -16.98 22.77
C ILE A 325 0.57 -16.93 22.22
N ILE A 326 1.31 -15.82 22.38
CA ILE A 326 2.59 -15.63 21.65
C ILE A 326 3.85 -15.91 22.50
N LEU A 327 3.77 -16.02 23.83
CA LEU A 327 4.97 -16.14 24.69
C LEU A 327 5.22 -17.55 25.26
N ASN A 328 4.81 -18.61 24.57
CA ASN A 328 5.23 -19.97 24.95
C ASN A 328 5.81 -20.65 23.71
N ASN A 329 7.10 -20.45 23.45
CA ASN A 329 8.04 -21.42 22.88
C ASN A 329 9.41 -20.75 22.66
N GLU A 330 10.15 -20.52 23.74
CA GLU A 330 11.61 -20.32 23.67
C GLU A 330 12.31 -21.37 24.54
N SER A 331 12.83 -22.39 23.87
CA SER A 331 14.09 -23.02 24.25
C SER A 331 14.74 -23.50 22.97
N ASP A 332 15.60 -22.67 22.37
CA ASP A 332 16.91 -23.15 21.89
C ASP A 332 17.81 -21.99 21.46
N SER A 333 19.07 -22.15 21.84
CA SER A 333 20.13 -21.16 21.91
C SER A 333 20.73 -20.79 20.55
N PHE A 334 20.63 -19.52 20.15
CA PHE A 334 21.63 -18.88 19.29
C PHE A 334 21.80 -17.41 19.68
N THR A 335 23.01 -17.09 20.13
CA THR A 335 23.49 -15.73 20.45
C THR A 335 23.87 -14.98 19.16
N ASN A 336 23.22 -13.85 18.84
CA ASN A 336 23.89 -12.54 18.78
C ASN A 336 23.01 -11.38 18.27
N SER A 337 23.21 -10.25 18.97
CA SER A 337 23.09 -8.84 18.54
C SER A 337 21.83 -8.36 17.81
N ASN A 338 20.80 -8.01 18.59
CA ASN A 338 19.89 -6.88 18.33
C ASN A 338 19.20 -6.45 19.64
N SER A 339 20.00 -6.03 20.63
CA SER A 339 19.53 -5.72 21.99
C SER A 339 18.77 -4.39 22.11
N VAL A 340 18.81 -3.51 21.10
CA VAL A 340 18.17 -2.18 21.16
C VAL A 340 16.67 -2.23 20.79
N GLN A 341 16.26 -3.13 19.89
CA GLN A 341 14.84 -3.28 19.52
C GLN A 341 14.04 -4.04 20.59
N ALA A 342 14.60 -5.12 21.13
CA ALA A 342 13.92 -5.96 22.13
C ALA A 342 13.67 -5.22 23.46
N GLN A 343 14.58 -4.36 23.90
CA GLN A 343 14.40 -3.56 25.11
C GLN A 343 13.34 -2.44 24.96
N SER A 344 13.08 -1.97 23.74
CA SER A 344 12.09 -0.89 23.50
C SER A 344 10.63 -1.36 23.44
N ILE A 345 10.40 -2.65 23.20
CA ILE A 345 9.05 -3.25 23.13
C ILE A 345 8.57 -3.66 24.53
N ALA A 346 9.48 -4.02 25.43
CA ALA A 346 9.13 -4.40 26.81
C ALA A 346 8.52 -3.25 27.64
N SER A 347 8.84 -1.98 27.33
CA SER A 347 8.25 -0.81 28.00
C SER A 347 6.83 -0.47 27.53
N LEU A 348 6.27 -1.19 26.56
CA LEU A 348 4.93 -0.95 26.02
C LEU A 348 3.82 -1.61 26.88
N GLN A 349 4.18 -2.48 27.83
CA GLN A 349 3.28 -3.42 28.51
C GLN A 349 2.14 -2.83 29.36
N ASN A 350 2.11 -1.51 29.60
CA ASN A 350 1.09 -0.78 30.36
C ASN A 350 0.63 0.52 29.67
N GLN A 351 0.85 0.65 28.35
CA GLN A 351 0.64 1.93 27.69
C GLN A 351 -0.82 2.18 27.29
N HIS A 352 -1.31 3.39 27.60
CA HIS A 352 -2.58 3.87 27.07
C HIS A 352 -2.42 4.21 25.58
N VAL A 353 -3.30 3.68 24.73
CA VAL A 353 -3.28 3.99 23.29
C VAL A 353 -3.86 5.38 23.08
N THR A 354 -3.09 6.21 22.38
CA THR A 354 -3.48 7.55 21.94
C THR A 354 -3.49 7.60 20.42
N TRP A 355 -4.68 7.74 19.85
CA TRP A 355 -4.89 7.86 18.42
C TRP A 355 -4.84 9.33 18.00
N VAL A 356 -4.00 9.65 17.02
CA VAL A 356 -4.00 10.92 16.30
C VAL A 356 -4.49 10.64 14.88
N ILE A 357 -5.69 11.13 14.55
CA ILE A 357 -6.41 10.72 13.33
C ILE A 357 -6.86 11.94 12.53
N GLY A 358 -6.54 11.93 11.24
CA GLY A 358 -7.18 12.77 10.23
C GLY A 358 -7.67 11.91 9.06
N MET A 359 -8.90 12.13 8.62
CA MET A 359 -9.53 11.33 7.55
C MET A 359 -10.08 12.24 6.46
N LEU A 360 -10.11 11.73 5.22
CA LEU A 360 -10.80 12.39 4.11
C LEU A 360 -12.32 12.28 4.28
N SER A 361 -13.07 13.27 3.79
CA SER A 361 -14.54 13.37 3.93
C SER A 361 -15.32 12.23 3.24
N THR A 362 -14.69 11.57 2.27
CA THR A 362 -15.31 10.49 1.46
C THR A 362 -15.18 9.10 2.07
N LYS A 363 -14.59 8.97 3.27
CA LYS A 363 -14.34 7.68 3.92
C LYS A 363 -15.47 7.29 4.88
N GLU A 364 -15.60 6.00 5.15
CA GLU A 364 -16.61 5.43 6.06
C GLU A 364 -16.20 5.65 7.53
N HIS A 365 -16.30 6.89 8.03
CA HIS A 365 -15.73 7.29 9.33
C HIS A 365 -16.22 6.43 10.50
N ALA A 366 -17.53 6.17 10.58
CA ALA A 366 -18.11 5.40 11.69
C ALA A 366 -17.57 3.96 11.71
N ASP A 367 -17.44 3.32 10.55
CA ASP A 367 -16.96 1.93 10.47
C ASP A 367 -15.45 1.83 10.68
N ILE A 368 -14.68 2.86 10.29
CA ILE A 368 -13.26 2.98 10.65
C ILE A 368 -13.11 3.07 12.17
N PHE A 369 -13.88 3.94 12.83
CA PHE A 369 -13.82 4.07 14.29
C PHE A 369 -14.28 2.80 15.01
N LYS A 370 -15.31 2.11 14.52
CA LYS A 370 -15.75 0.82 15.09
C LYS A 370 -14.66 -0.25 15.05
N ALA A 371 -13.87 -0.27 13.98
CA ALA A 371 -12.78 -1.22 13.82
C ALA A 371 -11.55 -0.86 14.68
N LEU A 372 -11.34 0.44 14.97
CA LEU A 372 -10.11 0.93 15.55
C LEU A 372 -10.18 1.21 17.06
N LEU A 373 -11.25 1.87 17.51
CA LEU A 373 -11.32 2.45 18.85
C LEU A 373 -11.80 1.43 19.89
N GLN A 374 -11.17 1.46 21.06
CA GLN A 374 -11.59 0.71 22.23
C GLN A 374 -11.90 1.63 23.44
N PRO A 375 -12.67 1.16 24.44
CA PRO A 375 -12.91 1.92 25.66
C PRO A 375 -11.60 2.31 26.37
N LYS A 376 -11.61 3.47 27.06
CA LYS A 376 -10.49 4.04 27.82
C LYS A 376 -9.29 4.51 26.97
N GLU A 377 -9.38 4.45 25.65
CA GLU A 377 -8.38 5.03 24.75
C GLU A 377 -8.58 6.54 24.59
N ARG A 378 -7.56 7.19 24.04
CA ARG A 378 -7.49 8.64 23.85
C ARG A 378 -7.56 8.94 22.35
N LEU A 379 -8.35 9.92 21.94
CA LEU A 379 -8.53 10.27 20.52
C LEU A 379 -8.33 11.77 20.27
N TYR A 380 -7.42 12.08 19.35
CA TYR A 380 -7.06 13.41 18.90
C TYR A 380 -7.40 13.49 17.41
N LEU A 381 -8.28 14.41 17.03
CA LEU A 381 -8.74 14.56 15.66
C LEU A 381 -8.16 15.83 15.04
N VAL A 382 -7.62 15.69 13.83
CA VAL A 382 -6.94 16.76 13.10
C VAL A 382 -7.47 16.85 11.66
N PRO A 383 -7.43 18.04 11.04
CA PRO A 383 -7.68 18.14 9.60
C PRO A 383 -6.56 17.45 8.81
N VAL A 384 -6.89 16.93 7.63
CA VAL A 384 -5.90 16.46 6.64
C VAL A 384 -5.55 17.64 5.73
N PRO A 385 -4.29 18.12 5.72
CA PRO A 385 -3.89 19.25 4.88
C PRO A 385 -4.09 19.00 3.38
N ASP A 386 -4.29 20.09 2.63
CA ASP A 386 -4.32 20.14 1.16
C ASP A 386 -5.21 19.09 0.48
N SER A 387 -6.28 18.68 1.15
CA SER A 387 -7.17 17.61 0.70
C SER A 387 -8.61 17.85 1.17
N SER A 388 -9.54 17.06 0.63
CA SER A 388 -10.93 17.05 1.09
C SER A 388 -11.05 16.40 2.48
N SER A 389 -10.57 17.09 3.51
CA SER A 389 -10.62 16.63 4.90
C SER A 389 -12.06 16.53 5.42
N ALA A 390 -12.34 15.51 6.22
CA ALA A 390 -13.51 15.51 7.08
C ALA A 390 -13.38 16.58 8.16
N ASN A 391 -14.50 17.12 8.65
CA ASN A 391 -14.49 18.09 9.73
C ASN A 391 -14.18 17.40 11.07
N PRO A 392 -13.11 17.78 11.79
CA PRO A 392 -12.74 17.14 13.05
C PRO A 392 -13.84 17.16 14.12
N LEU A 393 -14.67 18.22 14.18
CA LEU A 393 -15.78 18.32 15.12
C LEU A 393 -16.91 17.34 14.80
N GLU A 394 -17.15 17.05 13.52
CA GLU A 394 -18.11 16.04 13.11
C GLU A 394 -17.57 14.63 13.39
N LEU A 395 -16.29 14.40 13.10
CA LEU A 395 -15.61 13.14 13.45
C LEU A 395 -15.67 12.87 14.96
N ALA A 396 -15.51 13.89 15.81
CA ALA A 396 -15.58 13.75 17.25
C ALA A 396 -16.96 13.25 17.71
N LYS A 397 -18.04 13.78 17.13
CA LYS A 397 -19.41 13.31 17.41
C LYS A 397 -19.58 11.84 17.03
N ILE A 398 -19.16 11.48 15.82
CA ILE A 398 -19.22 10.09 15.33
C ILE A 398 -18.40 9.16 16.24
N ALA A 399 -17.21 9.58 16.65
CA ALA A 399 -16.35 8.77 17.51
C ALA A 399 -16.97 8.52 18.89
N VAL A 400 -17.57 9.54 19.51
CA VAL A 400 -18.26 9.41 20.80
C VAL A 400 -19.52 8.55 20.68
N ASP A 401 -20.27 8.66 19.58
CA ASP A 401 -21.43 7.80 19.32
C ASP A 401 -21.02 6.33 19.15
N VAL A 402 -19.92 6.07 18.45
CA VAL A 402 -19.37 4.73 18.20
C VAL A 402 -18.73 4.13 19.46
N CYS A 403 -17.96 4.92 20.21
CA CYS A 403 -17.23 4.49 21.40
C CYS A 403 -17.45 5.48 22.56
N PRO A 404 -18.60 5.40 23.27
CA PRO A 404 -18.97 6.38 24.31
C PRO A 404 -18.09 6.28 25.57
N LYS A 405 -17.24 5.25 25.66
CA LYS A 405 -16.34 5.00 26.79
C LYS A 405 -14.88 5.38 26.49
N LEU A 406 -14.61 6.20 25.46
CA LEU A 406 -13.30 6.81 25.29
C LEU A 406 -12.90 7.56 26.57
N SER A 407 -11.62 7.49 26.94
CA SER A 407 -11.13 8.27 28.08
C SER A 407 -11.27 9.77 27.79
N PHE A 408 -11.01 10.17 26.55
CA PHE A 408 -11.29 11.51 26.07
C PHE A 408 -11.24 11.58 24.52
N CYS A 409 -11.88 12.59 23.93
CA CYS A 409 -11.86 12.90 22.50
C CYS A 409 -11.75 14.42 22.30
N GLU A 410 -10.69 14.92 21.68
CA GLU A 410 -10.50 16.34 21.37
C GLU A 410 -10.12 16.57 19.90
N THR A 411 -10.36 17.79 19.44
CA THR A 411 -9.98 18.26 18.11
C THR A 411 -8.87 19.29 18.19
N TYR A 412 -7.93 19.24 17.27
CA TYR A 412 -6.82 20.17 17.16
C TYR A 412 -6.83 20.88 15.80
N PRO A 413 -6.33 22.13 15.72
CA PRO A 413 -6.31 22.89 14.48
C PRO A 413 -5.29 22.35 13.46
N ASP A 414 -4.24 21.67 13.92
CA ASP A 414 -3.17 21.12 13.09
C ASP A 414 -2.59 19.83 13.69
N LEU A 415 -1.83 19.10 12.88
CA LEU A 415 -1.25 17.82 13.28
C LEU A 415 -0.22 17.95 14.41
N PHE A 416 0.62 18.98 14.38
CA PHE A 416 1.75 19.07 15.30
C PHE A 416 1.30 19.47 16.70
N SER A 417 0.31 20.36 16.84
CA SER A 417 -0.29 20.66 18.14
C SER A 417 -0.97 19.44 18.78
N ALA A 418 -1.59 18.58 17.98
CA ALA A 418 -2.13 17.30 18.44
C ALA A 418 -1.03 16.35 18.92
N LEU A 419 0.05 16.19 18.14
CA LEU A 419 1.18 15.33 18.51
C LEU A 419 1.89 15.83 19.78
N GLU A 420 2.15 17.13 19.89
CA GLU A 420 2.73 17.73 21.10
C GLU A 420 1.90 17.40 22.35
N SER A 421 0.58 17.47 22.22
CA SER A 421 -0.36 17.16 23.29
C SER A 421 -0.50 15.65 23.56
N ALA A 422 -0.31 14.80 22.55
CA ALA A 422 -0.37 13.33 22.68
C ALA A 422 0.82 12.76 23.46
N PHE A 423 1.98 13.42 23.38
CA PHE A 423 3.22 12.99 24.04
C PHE A 423 3.46 13.60 25.43
N VAL A 424 2.48 14.30 26.02
CA VAL A 424 2.60 14.89 27.37
C VAL A 424 2.81 13.81 28.46
N SER A 425 2.30 12.59 28.25
CA SER A 425 2.54 11.45 29.15
C SER A 425 3.53 10.45 28.53
N PRO A 426 4.60 10.06 29.25
CA PRO A 426 5.60 9.10 28.75
C PRO A 426 5.07 7.66 28.63
N GLU A 427 3.88 7.36 29.16
CA GLU A 427 3.25 6.03 29.13
C GLU A 427 2.27 5.84 27.96
N ASN A 428 2.31 6.70 26.93
CA ASN A 428 1.38 6.63 25.81
C ASN A 428 1.98 5.90 24.60
N LEU A 429 1.25 4.91 24.07
CA LEU A 429 1.45 4.44 22.71
C LEU A 429 0.73 5.41 21.77
N VAL A 430 1.47 6.30 21.13
CA VAL A 430 0.89 7.26 20.17
C VAL A 430 0.90 6.67 18.76
N VAL A 431 -0.26 6.68 18.11
CA VAL A 431 -0.45 6.17 16.75
C VAL A 431 -1.04 7.26 15.86
N LEU A 432 -0.33 7.63 14.79
CA LEU A 432 -0.79 8.56 13.76
C LEU A 432 -1.32 7.80 12.55
N CYS A 433 -2.60 7.98 12.22
CA CYS A 433 -3.23 7.27 11.10
C CYS A 433 -4.43 8.03 10.48
N GLY A 434 -5.16 7.35 9.58
CA GLY A 434 -6.40 7.84 8.98
C GLY A 434 -6.26 8.29 7.52
N SER A 435 -5.05 8.68 7.09
CA SER A 435 -4.80 9.14 5.73
C SER A 435 -3.31 9.08 5.35
N LEU A 436 -3.01 8.61 4.14
CA LEU A 436 -1.66 8.72 3.57
C LEU A 436 -1.24 10.17 3.36
N TYR A 437 -2.16 11.08 3.04
CA TYR A 437 -1.87 12.50 2.87
C TYR A 437 -1.46 13.16 4.20
N LEU A 438 -2.09 12.75 5.30
CA LEU A 438 -1.71 13.22 6.64
C LEU A 438 -0.28 12.76 6.99
N LEU A 439 0.04 11.51 6.64
CA LEU A 439 1.38 10.96 6.85
C LEU A 439 2.42 11.64 5.97
N GLY A 440 2.07 11.94 4.72
CA GLY A 440 2.85 12.73 3.79
C GLY A 440 3.22 14.09 4.36
N HIS A 441 2.21 14.85 4.81
CA HIS A 441 2.41 16.13 5.48
C HIS A 441 3.33 16.01 6.69
N PHE A 442 3.09 15.02 7.56
CA PHE A 442 3.95 14.76 8.72
C PHE A 442 5.42 14.54 8.33
N LEU A 443 5.67 13.68 7.35
CA LEU A 443 7.02 13.30 6.92
C LEU A 443 7.73 14.47 6.23
N ALA A 444 7.03 15.20 5.36
CA ALA A 444 7.56 16.37 4.67
C ALA A 444 8.04 17.43 5.67
N THR A 445 7.18 17.84 6.60
CA THR A 445 7.50 18.87 7.58
C THR A 445 8.53 18.41 8.60
N SER A 446 8.49 17.14 9.03
CA SER A 446 9.47 16.60 9.98
C SER A 446 10.89 16.52 9.42
N ASN A 447 11.02 16.25 8.10
CA ASN A 447 12.33 16.26 7.43
C ASN A 447 12.88 17.69 7.32
N THR A 448 12.03 18.67 7.04
CA THR A 448 12.43 20.09 7.03
C THR A 448 12.94 20.55 8.39
N ILE A 449 12.25 20.18 9.48
CA ILE A 449 12.65 20.53 10.86
C ILE A 449 13.99 19.88 11.27
N ARG A 450 14.36 18.73 10.69
CA ARG A 450 15.67 18.08 10.94
C ARG A 450 16.83 18.74 10.19
N ASN A 451 16.54 19.43 9.09
CA ASN A 451 17.53 20.05 8.20
C ASN A 451 17.67 21.57 8.41
N SER A 452 16.81 22.18 9.23
CA SER A 452 16.88 23.56 9.74
C SER A 452 17.55 23.60 11.10
#